data_AF-A0A512HQB0-F1
#
_entry.id   AF-A0A512HQB0-F1
#
_cell.length_a   1.000
_cell.length_b   1.000
_cell.length_c   1.000
_cell.angle_alpha   90.00
_cell.angle_beta   90.00
_cell.angle_gamma   90.00
#
_symmetry.space_group_name_H-M   'P 1'
#
loop_
_entity.id
_entity.type
_entity.pdbx_description
1 polymer ?
#
loop_
_entity_poly.entity_id
_entity_poly.type
_entity_poly.pdbx_seq_one_letter_code
_entity_poly.pdbx_strand_id
1 'polypeptide(L)'
;MTVVAGAAVVDAVGYDNVIVAIDAHGGRVLYRERMPVPVSMWRPWERWTGETGGARASFFANPVVELAGRKIAPLICYEQLVLWPILQSMLHRPDAIVLMGNGWWTTGGNIVAIQRASAKAWSALFGVPLVISFNT
;
A
#
# COMPACT_ATOMS: atom_id res chain seq x y z
N MET A 1 -16.46 15.84 -0.68
CA MET A 1 -16.25 14.37 -0.60
C MET A 1 -14.85 14.08 -1.15
N THR A 2 -14.11 13.17 -0.52
CA THR A 2 -12.79 12.74 -1.00
C THR A 2 -12.84 11.24 -1.27
N VAL A 3 -12.39 10.82 -2.44
CA VAL A 3 -12.25 9.42 -2.86
C VAL A 3 -10.79 9.01 -2.66
N VAL A 4 -10.57 7.82 -2.12
CA VAL A 4 -9.24 7.21 -1.99
C VAL A 4 -9.17 6.01 -2.92
N ALA A 5 -8.14 5.94 -3.75
CA ALA A 5 -7.96 4.87 -4.73
C ALA A 5 -6.49 4.47 -4.87
N GLY A 6 -6.25 3.23 -5.30
CA GLY A 6 -4.94 2.80 -5.78
C GLY A 6 -4.67 3.30 -7.19
N ALA A 7 -3.42 3.67 -7.49
CA ALA A 7 -2.99 4.12 -8.81
C ALA A 7 -1.50 3.80 -9.03
N ALA A 8 -1.02 3.99 -10.26
CA ALA A 8 0.40 3.96 -10.58
C ALA A 8 0.84 5.32 -11.14
N VAL A 9 1.97 5.84 -10.66
CA VAL A 9 2.65 6.99 -11.28
C VAL A 9 3.80 6.44 -12.11
N VAL A 10 3.66 6.50 -13.43
CA VAL A 10 4.61 5.91 -14.39
C VAL A 10 5.58 6.97 -14.89
N ASP A 11 6.83 6.60 -15.07
CA ASP A 11 7.85 7.40 -15.75
C ASP A 11 8.68 6.55 -16.73
N ALA A 12 9.74 7.14 -17.28
CA ALA A 12 10.56 6.51 -18.32
C ALA A 12 11.27 5.23 -17.87
N VAL A 13 11.43 4.98 -16.57
CA VAL A 13 12.24 3.85 -16.05
C VAL A 13 11.44 2.88 -15.18
N GLY A 14 10.21 3.22 -14.81
CA GLY A 14 9.36 2.35 -14.00
C GLY A 14 8.12 3.07 -13.48
N TYR A 15 7.69 2.70 -12.28
CA TYR A 15 6.53 3.33 -11.65
C TYR A 15 6.59 3.34 -10.12
N ASP A 16 5.84 4.26 -9.53
CA ASP A 16 5.42 4.18 -8.13
C ASP A 16 4.04 3.56 -8.05
N ASN A 17 3.87 2.55 -7.19
CA ASN A 17 2.56 2.09 -6.78
C ASN A 17 2.08 2.99 -5.64
N VAL A 18 0.92 3.63 -5.81
CA VAL A 18 0.50 4.73 -4.93
C VAL A 18 -0.96 4.62 -4.51
N ILE A 19 -1.27 5.32 -3.43
CA ILE A 19 -2.62 5.69 -3.06
C ILE A 19 -2.80 7.16 -3.37
N VAL A 20 -3.90 7.50 -4.03
CA VAL A 20 -4.29 8.89 -4.34
C VAL A 20 -5.55 9.28 -3.57
N ALA A 21 -5.62 10.54 -3.16
CA ALA A 21 -6.86 11.20 -2.77
C ALA A 21 -7.35 12.07 -3.93
N ILE A 22 -8.63 12.01 -4.23
CA ILE A 22 -9.29 12.79 -5.28
C ILE A 22 -10.51 13.49 -4.67
N ASP A 23 -10.61 14.80 -4.83
CA ASP A 23 -11.77 15.59 -4.43
C ASP A 23 -12.13 16.64 -5.51
N ALA A 24 -13.03 17.57 -5.19
CA ALA A 24 -13.48 18.61 -6.11
C ALA A 24 -12.37 19.57 -6.57
N HIS A 25 -11.23 19.60 -5.88
CA HIS A 25 -10.10 20.47 -6.18
C HIS A 25 -8.98 19.73 -6.93
N GLY A 26 -9.11 18.42 -7.16
CA GLY A 26 -8.18 17.62 -7.95
C GLY A 26 -7.69 16.36 -7.23
N GLY A 27 -6.59 15.80 -7.73
CA GLY A 27 -5.99 14.58 -7.19
C GLY A 27 -4.58 14.79 -6.67
N ARG A 28 -4.21 14.11 -5.57
CA ARG A 28 -2.84 14.09 -5.03
C ARG A 28 -2.43 12.70 -4.60
N VAL A 29 -1.13 12.40 -4.71
CA VAL A 29 -0.54 11.21 -4.09
C VAL A 29 -0.57 11.37 -2.58
N LEU A 30 -1.30 10.47 -1.91
CA LEU A 30 -1.35 10.35 -0.46
C LEU A 30 -0.16 9.56 0.06
N TYR A 31 0.11 8.40 -0.54
CA TYR A 31 1.07 7.42 -0.05
C TYR A 31 1.73 6.70 -1.21
N ARG A 32 3.01 6.35 -1.06
CA ARG A 32 3.77 5.51 -2.00
C ARG A 32 4.13 4.21 -1.31
N GLU A 33 3.99 3.10 -2.03
CA GLU A 33 4.32 1.77 -1.53
C GLU A 33 5.77 1.75 -1.02
N ARG A 34 5.94 1.39 0.26
CA ARG A 34 7.25 1.25 0.88
C ARG A 34 7.89 -0.08 0.49
N MET A 35 7.07 -1.13 0.35
CA MET A 35 7.52 -2.47 -0.04
C MET A 35 6.66 -3.12 -1.14
N PRO A 36 7.05 -3.00 -2.41
CA PRO A 36 6.46 -3.78 -3.48
C PRO A 36 6.88 -5.26 -3.39
N VAL A 37 6.13 -6.14 -4.04
CA VAL A 37 6.43 -7.58 -4.06
C VAL A 37 7.83 -7.81 -4.66
N PRO A 38 8.76 -8.47 -3.94
CA PRO A 38 10.08 -8.81 -4.47
C PRO A 38 9.99 -9.64 -5.75
N VAL A 39 10.97 -9.49 -6.65
CA VAL A 39 11.13 -10.28 -7.87
C VAL A 39 10.11 -10.01 -8.97
N SER A 40 8.84 -9.75 -8.62
CA SER A 40 7.81 -9.42 -9.61
C SER A 40 7.69 -7.90 -9.81
N MET A 41 7.36 -7.17 -8.76
CA MET A 41 7.20 -5.72 -8.83
C MET A 41 8.54 -5.03 -8.59
N TRP A 42 9.15 -5.29 -7.44
CA TRP A 42 10.43 -4.69 -7.09
C TRP A 42 11.59 -5.54 -7.60
N ARG A 43 12.30 -5.00 -8.59
CA ARG A 43 13.41 -5.65 -9.30
C ARG A 43 14.64 -4.72 -9.29
N PRO A 44 15.38 -4.61 -8.17
CA PRO A 44 16.47 -3.64 -8.04
C PRO A 44 17.64 -3.87 -8.99
N TRP A 45 17.81 -5.10 -9.50
CA TRP A 45 18.87 -5.48 -10.44
C TRP A 45 18.65 -4.97 -11.87
N GLU A 46 17.45 -4.50 -12.24
CA GLU A 46 17.18 -3.95 -13.58
C GLU A 46 18.14 -2.80 -13.93
N ARG A 47 18.62 -2.08 -12.92
CA ARG A 47 19.63 -1.03 -13.05
C ARG A 47 20.98 -1.54 -13.57
N TRP A 48 21.28 -2.83 -13.39
CA TRP A 48 22.53 -3.45 -13.84
C TRP A 48 22.39 -4.14 -15.19
N THR A 49 21.18 -4.58 -15.55
CA THR A 49 20.90 -5.28 -16.82
C THR A 49 20.44 -4.34 -17.94
N GLY A 50 20.12 -3.08 -17.62
CA GLY A 50 19.54 -2.13 -18.58
C GLY A 50 18.05 -2.35 -18.82
N GLU A 51 17.42 -3.26 -18.07
CA GLU A 51 15.98 -3.46 -18.04
C GLU A 51 15.29 -2.34 -17.25
N THR A 52 13.99 -2.17 -17.46
CA THR A 52 13.18 -1.13 -16.80
C THR A 52 11.76 -1.65 -16.55
N GLY A 53 10.97 -0.89 -15.80
CA GLY A 53 9.54 -1.18 -15.58
C GLY A 53 9.20 -1.71 -14.19
N GLY A 54 10.20 -1.91 -13.31
CA GLY A 54 9.95 -2.30 -11.92
C GLY A 54 9.26 -1.19 -11.10
N ALA A 55 8.52 -1.62 -10.07
CA ALA A 55 8.01 -0.74 -9.04
C ALA A 55 9.17 -0.26 -8.14
N ARG A 56 9.16 1.02 -7.78
CA ARG A 56 10.10 1.55 -6.78
C ARG A 56 9.64 1.23 -5.37
N ALA A 57 10.59 0.92 -4.50
CA ALA A 57 10.37 0.76 -3.07
C ALA A 57 10.64 2.07 -2.34
N SER A 58 9.61 2.64 -1.73
CA SER A 58 9.73 3.87 -0.93
C SER A 58 10.05 3.54 0.54
N PHE A 59 11.07 2.71 0.82
CA PHE A 59 11.31 2.09 2.13
C PHE A 59 11.17 3.01 3.35
N PHE A 60 11.64 4.25 3.23
CA PHE A 60 11.67 5.25 4.29
C PHE A 60 10.61 6.34 4.16
N ALA A 61 9.65 6.19 3.25
CA ALA A 61 8.55 7.13 3.12
C ALA A 61 7.62 7.10 4.34
N ASN A 62 6.75 8.10 4.41
CA ASN A 62 5.88 8.34 5.56
C ASN A 62 5.04 7.09 5.90
N PRO A 63 5.13 6.59 7.15
CA PRO A 63 4.39 5.40 7.57
C PRO A 63 2.91 5.68 7.88
N VAL A 64 2.53 6.95 7.97
CA VAL A 64 1.15 7.44 8.17
C VAL A 64 0.94 8.70 7.34
N VAL A 65 -0.32 9.00 7.00
CA VAL A 65 -0.69 10.18 6.21
C VAL A 65 -1.96 10.82 6.78
N GLU A 66 -2.12 12.13 6.57
CA GLU A 66 -3.33 12.87 6.96
C GLU A 66 -4.35 12.89 5.82
N LEU A 67 -5.60 12.52 6.15
CA LEU A 67 -6.75 12.56 5.25
C LEU A 67 -7.99 13.05 6.02
N ALA A 68 -8.55 14.19 5.60
CA ALA A 68 -9.74 14.78 6.21
C ALA A 68 -9.64 14.94 7.75
N GLY A 69 -8.45 15.31 8.25
CA GLY A 69 -8.19 15.48 9.69
C GLY A 69 -8.04 14.18 10.48
N ARG A 70 -7.91 13.04 9.80
CA ARG A 70 -7.61 11.73 10.38
C ARG A 70 -6.22 11.28 9.94
N LYS A 71 -5.45 10.75 10.88
CA LYS A 71 -4.20 10.08 10.61
C LYS A 71 -4.47 8.63 10.24
N ILE A 72 -4.18 8.24 9.01
CA ILE A 72 -4.37 6.86 8.56
C ILE A 72 -3.01 6.17 8.39
N ALA A 73 -3.00 4.86 8.60
CA ALA A 73 -1.91 3.96 8.23
C ALA A 73 -2.28 3.23 6.92
N PRO A 74 -1.82 3.72 5.76
CA PRO A 74 -2.08 3.06 4.49
C PRO A 74 -1.18 1.84 4.35
N LEU A 75 -1.74 0.76 3.81
CA LEU A 75 -1.00 -0.42 3.40
C LEU A 75 -1.45 -0.83 2.00
N ILE A 76 -0.50 -1.12 1.12
CA ILE A 76 -0.78 -1.64 -0.21
C ILE A 76 -0.43 -3.13 -0.24
N CYS A 77 -1.42 -3.96 -0.59
CA CYS A 77 -1.30 -5.36 -0.94
C CYS A 77 -0.30 -6.16 -0.08
N TYR A 78 0.92 -6.34 -0.58
CA TYR A 78 1.97 -7.13 0.04
C TYR A 78 2.47 -6.55 1.37
N GLU A 79 2.46 -5.22 1.54
CA GLU A 79 2.90 -4.55 2.77
C GLU A 79 2.17 -5.05 4.01
N GLN A 80 0.92 -5.51 3.87
CA GLN A 80 0.11 -6.10 4.93
C GLN A 80 0.72 -7.39 5.51
N LEU A 81 1.49 -8.13 4.71
CA LEU A 81 2.10 -9.40 5.11
C LEU A 81 3.50 -9.20 5.72
N VAL A 82 4.01 -7.99 5.63
CA VAL A 82 5.35 -7.63 6.06
C VAL A 82 5.29 -6.98 7.44
N LEU A 83 6.22 -7.33 8.33
CA LEU A 83 6.17 -6.85 9.71
C LEU A 83 6.49 -5.35 9.85
N TRP A 84 7.57 -4.86 9.23
CA TRP A 84 8.02 -3.49 9.52
C TRP A 84 7.05 -2.38 9.10
N PRO A 85 6.32 -2.45 7.95
CA PRO A 85 5.50 -1.34 7.51
C PRO A 85 4.41 -1.02 8.53
N ILE A 86 3.70 -2.06 8.99
CA ILE A 86 2.62 -1.93 9.96
C ILE A 86 3.12 -1.58 11.35
N LEU A 87 4.20 -2.22 11.83
CA LEU A 87 4.77 -1.89 13.14
C LEU A 87 5.24 -0.44 13.19
N GLN A 88 5.92 0.02 12.15
CA GLN A 88 6.34 1.42 12.04
C GLN A 88 5.13 2.36 12.04
N SER A 89 4.08 2.07 11.26
CA SER A 89 2.85 2.87 11.24
C SER A 89 2.20 2.98 12.62
N MET A 90 2.18 1.90 13.39
CA MET A 90 1.56 1.86 14.72
C MET A 90 2.30 2.70 15.76
N LEU A 91 3.63 2.89 15.61
CA LEU A 91 4.39 3.82 16.46
C LEU A 91 3.86 5.27 16.39
N HIS A 92 3.21 5.63 15.29
CA HIS A 92 2.64 6.96 15.08
C HIS A 92 1.18 7.10 15.53
N ARG A 93 0.60 6.05 16.14
CA ARG A 93 -0.78 6.00 16.66
C ARG A 93 -1.83 6.50 15.65
N PRO A 94 -2.03 5.78 14.53
CA PRO A 94 -3.02 6.15 13.53
C PRO A 94 -4.44 5.91 14.05
N ASP A 95 -5.39 6.66 13.51
CA ASP A 95 -6.81 6.52 13.80
C ASP A 95 -7.45 5.32 13.07
N ALA A 96 -6.85 4.88 11.96
CA ALA A 96 -7.33 3.74 11.18
C ALA A 96 -6.22 3.11 10.32
N ILE A 97 -6.34 1.82 10.05
CA ILE A 97 -5.60 1.10 9.00
C ILE A 97 -6.45 1.13 7.73
N VAL A 98 -5.84 1.51 6.61
CA VAL A 98 -6.49 1.51 5.29
C VAL A 98 -5.72 0.59 4.36
N LEU A 99 -6.27 -0.60 4.13
CA LEU A 99 -5.68 -1.62 3.26
C LEU A 99 -6.34 -1.58 1.87
N MET A 100 -5.50 -1.49 0.84
CA MET A 100 -5.91 -1.69 -0.54
C MET A 100 -5.12 -2.82 -1.17
N GLY A 101 -5.80 -3.79 -1.80
CA GLY A 101 -5.15 -4.92 -2.45
C GLY A 101 -5.72 -5.24 -3.83
N ASN A 102 -4.93 -5.94 -4.63
CA ASN A 102 -5.31 -6.38 -5.97
C ASN A 102 -5.03 -7.87 -6.12
N GLY A 103 -6.10 -8.67 -6.06
CA GLY A 103 -6.07 -10.13 -6.01
C GLY A 103 -6.51 -10.85 -7.28
N TRP A 104 -6.85 -10.13 -8.36
CA TRP A 104 -7.38 -10.72 -9.61
C TRP A 104 -6.50 -11.86 -10.18
N TRP A 105 -5.18 -11.70 -10.10
CA TRP A 105 -4.18 -12.65 -10.59
C TRP A 105 -3.99 -13.87 -9.68
N THR A 106 -4.64 -13.89 -8.51
CA THR A 106 -4.53 -14.95 -7.50
C THR A 106 -5.75 -15.86 -7.45
N THR A 107 -6.58 -15.83 -8.49
CA THR A 107 -7.80 -16.64 -8.58
C THR A 107 -7.50 -18.13 -8.35
N GLY A 108 -8.29 -18.78 -7.50
CA GLY A 108 -8.09 -20.18 -7.09
C GLY A 108 -7.06 -20.39 -5.97
N GLY A 109 -6.36 -19.34 -5.54
CA GLY A 109 -5.45 -19.34 -4.39
C GLY A 109 -6.07 -18.76 -3.12
N ASN A 110 -5.26 -18.66 -2.06
CA ASN A 110 -5.65 -18.15 -0.74
C ASN A 110 -5.01 -16.81 -0.37
N ILE A 111 -4.31 -16.14 -1.30
CA ILE A 111 -3.55 -14.91 -1.03
C ILE A 111 -4.45 -13.80 -0.48
N VAL A 112 -5.59 -13.52 -1.12
CA VAL A 112 -6.54 -12.50 -0.65
C VAL A 112 -7.12 -12.86 0.73
N ALA A 113 -7.41 -14.14 0.97
CA ALA A 113 -7.92 -14.61 2.25
C ALA A 113 -6.88 -14.41 3.37
N ILE A 114 -5.62 -14.75 3.11
CA ILE A 114 -4.50 -14.52 4.03
C ILE A 114 -4.33 -13.03 4.31
N GLN A 115 -4.30 -12.18 3.28
CA GLN A 115 -4.15 -10.73 3.47
C GLN A 115 -5.27 -10.14 4.32
N ARG A 116 -6.53 -10.53 4.09
CA ARG A 116 -7.67 -10.09 4.90
C ARG A 116 -7.57 -10.59 6.35
N ALA A 117 -7.17 -11.85 6.55
CA ALA A 117 -7.00 -12.43 7.89
C ALA A 117 -5.87 -11.72 8.65
N SER A 118 -4.71 -11.51 8.01
CA SER A 118 -3.59 -10.76 8.58
C SER A 118 -4.00 -9.34 8.95
N ALA A 119 -4.69 -8.62 8.07
CA ALA A 119 -5.17 -7.26 8.33
C ALA A 119 -6.08 -7.18 9.56
N LYS A 120 -7.03 -8.12 9.67
CA LYS A 120 -7.92 -8.24 10.83
C LYS A 120 -7.14 -8.54 12.11
N ALA A 121 -6.11 -9.39 12.05
CA ALA A 121 -5.26 -9.69 13.19
C ALA A 121 -4.50 -8.45 13.68
N TRP A 122 -3.95 -7.63 12.78
CA TRP A 122 -3.28 -6.38 13.16
C TRP A 122 -4.25 -5.36 13.75
N SER A 123 -5.43 -5.21 13.15
CA SER A 123 -6.50 -4.36 13.68
C SER A 123 -6.89 -4.76 15.10
N ALA A 124 -7.07 -6.06 15.35
CA ALA A 124 -7.38 -6.59 16.67
C ALA A 124 -6.23 -6.39 17.67
N LEU A 125 -4.97 -6.65 17.25
CA LEU A 125 -3.80 -6.50 18.10
C LEU A 125 -3.60 -5.06 18.60
N PHE A 126 -3.79 -4.08 17.73
CA PHE A 126 -3.56 -2.68 18.07
C PHE A 126 -4.82 -1.93 18.50
N GLY A 127 -6.00 -2.55 18.40
CA GLY A 127 -7.28 -1.89 18.68
C GLY A 127 -7.58 -0.74 17.71
N VAL A 128 -7.04 -0.80 16.49
CA VAL A 128 -7.18 0.27 15.47
C VAL A 128 -8.20 -0.15 14.42
N PRO A 129 -9.21 0.68 14.10
CA PRO A 129 -10.19 0.42 13.05
C PRO A 129 -9.56 0.07 11.70
N LEU A 130 -10.20 -0.83 10.94
CA LEU A 130 -9.70 -1.33 9.67
C LEU A 130 -10.69 -1.09 8.54
N VAL A 131 -10.21 -0.47 7.46
CA VAL A 131 -10.92 -0.33 6.19
C VAL A 131 -10.16 -1.14 5.14
N ILE A 132 -10.88 -1.96 4.38
CA ILE A 132 -10.28 -2.83 3.35
C ILE A 132 -11.01 -2.64 2.03
N SER A 133 -10.25 -2.48 0.94
CA SER A 133 -10.73 -2.60 -0.43
C SER A 133 -9.89 -3.58 -1.22
N PHE A 134 -10.52 -4.50 -1.95
CA PHE A 134 -9.85 -5.45 -2.83
C PHE A 134 -10.55 -5.52 -4.17
N ASN A 135 -9.76 -5.51 -5.23
CA ASN A 135 -10.18 -6.06 -6.52
C ASN A 135 -9.89 -7.57 -6.54
N THR A 136 -10.88 -8.40 -6.86
CA THR A 136 -10.80 -9.87 -6.86
C THR A 136 -11.29 -10.45 -8.16
#